data_AF-A0A6A7KJC1-F1
#
_entry.id   AF-A0A6A7KJC1-F1
#
_cell.length_a   1.000
_cell.length_b   1.000
_cell.length_c   1.000
_cell.angle_alpha   90.00
_cell.angle_beta   90.00
_cell.angle_gamma   90.00
#
_symmetry.space_group_name_H-M   'P 1'
#
loop_
_entity.id
_entity.type
_entity.pdbx_description
1 polymer ?
#
loop_
_entity_poly.entity_id
_entity_poly.type
_entity_poly.pdbx_seq_one_letter_code
_entity_poly.pdbx_strand_id
1 'polypeptide(L)'
;MKEVLREIDTRIKRLEAEIELIESRLEFLDKIGASSKYKLLERQQSAGEIYILFFMLWGFIGLVLLLYLKYKYAEVLPFSLTPYILLMVILILLPAVYYAIPSRKPEEETPMDYLNKRERMARLLINRFYKPLREALEKNDNVKLKELADSISMGELARAAEELNEGNPKAMAYALYIYLARDTVSSEEIQEALALVKNKPLKLLLSTLLKESSSKQ
;
A
#
# COMPACT_ATOMS: atom_id res chain seq x y z
N MET A 1 8.55 -30.90 -11.95
CA MET A 1 9.43 -29.70 -11.99
C MET A 1 9.32 -28.84 -13.26
N LYS A 2 9.51 -29.38 -14.48
CA LYS A 2 9.47 -28.57 -15.73
C LYS A 2 8.20 -27.72 -15.92
N GLU A 3 7.04 -28.27 -15.55
CA GLU A 3 5.76 -27.55 -15.62
C GLU A 3 5.69 -26.34 -14.68
N VAL A 4 6.27 -26.46 -13.47
CA VAL A 4 6.32 -25.39 -12.48
C VAL A 4 7.17 -24.23 -12.99
N LEU A 5 8.37 -24.53 -13.51
CA LEU A 5 9.26 -23.52 -14.09
C LEU A 5 8.60 -22.80 -15.28
N ARG A 6 7.90 -23.53 -16.15
CA ARG A 6 7.16 -22.95 -17.27
C ARG A 6 6.03 -22.02 -16.81
N GLU A 7 5.31 -22.37 -15.73
CA GLU A 7 4.27 -21.48 -15.19
C GLU A 7 4.89 -20.23 -14.55
N ILE A 8 6.04 -20.34 -13.88
CA ILE A 8 6.78 -19.17 -13.38
C ILE A 8 7.16 -18.24 -14.53
N ASP A 9 7.76 -18.78 -15.61
CA ASP A 9 8.12 -17.99 -16.80
C ASP A 9 6.89 -17.33 -17.44
N THR A 10 5.76 -18.05 -17.46
CA THR A 10 4.50 -17.51 -17.97
C THR A 10 3.99 -16.35 -17.11
N ARG A 11 4.10 -16.45 -15.77
CA ARG A 11 3.69 -15.37 -14.88
C ARG A 11 4.62 -14.17 -14.98
N ILE A 12 5.94 -14.39 -15.09
CA ILE A 12 6.92 -13.31 -15.33
C ILE A 12 6.54 -12.53 -16.60
N LYS A 13 6.31 -13.23 -17.72
CA LYS A 13 5.90 -12.59 -18.98
C LYS A 13 4.59 -11.80 -18.87
N ARG A 14 3.62 -12.29 -18.10
CA ARG A 14 2.38 -11.54 -17.85
C ARG A 14 2.63 -10.27 -17.05
N LEU A 15 3.45 -10.34 -16.01
CA LEU A 15 3.80 -9.16 -15.22
C LEU A 15 4.62 -8.15 -16.04
N GLU A 16 5.51 -8.62 -16.93
CA GLU A 16 6.25 -7.77 -17.87
C GLU A 16 5.29 -7.06 -18.86
N ALA A 17 4.30 -7.78 -19.41
CA ALA A 17 3.27 -7.17 -20.25
C ALA A 17 2.39 -6.17 -19.48
N GLU A 18 2.06 -6.46 -18.21
CA GLU A 18 1.35 -5.51 -17.34
C GLU A 18 2.18 -4.22 -17.15
N ILE A 19 3.50 -4.33 -16.96
CA ILE A 19 4.41 -3.19 -16.85
C ILE A 19 4.41 -2.36 -18.14
N GLU A 20 4.58 -2.99 -19.31
CA GLU A 20 4.61 -2.30 -20.60
C GLU A 20 3.30 -1.53 -20.88
N LEU A 21 2.16 -2.13 -20.51
CA LEU A 21 0.85 -1.47 -20.59
C LEU A 21 0.71 -0.30 -19.60
N ILE A 22 1.33 -0.38 -18.43
CA ILE A 22 1.34 0.71 -17.46
C ILE A 22 2.23 1.85 -17.96
N GLU A 23 3.44 1.55 -18.43
CA GLU A 23 4.39 2.53 -18.95
C GLU A 23 3.80 3.31 -20.14
N SER A 24 3.21 2.60 -21.11
CA SER A 24 2.53 3.26 -22.25
C SER A 24 1.38 4.18 -21.83
N ARG A 25 0.63 3.81 -20.78
CA ARG A 25 -0.42 4.67 -20.20
C ARG A 25 0.16 5.87 -19.48
N LEU A 26 1.24 5.70 -18.71
CA LEU A 26 1.93 6.79 -18.02
C LEU A 26 2.49 7.81 -19.03
N GLU A 27 3.13 7.33 -20.10
CA GLU A 27 3.60 8.18 -21.20
C GLU A 27 2.46 8.93 -21.89
N PHE A 28 1.33 8.26 -22.12
CA PHE A 28 0.15 8.91 -22.69
C PHE A 28 -0.38 10.02 -21.77
N LEU A 29 -0.49 9.74 -20.46
CA LEU A 29 -0.95 10.71 -19.46
C LEU A 29 0.00 11.90 -19.34
N ASP A 30 1.30 11.69 -19.50
CA ASP A 30 2.27 12.79 -19.52
C ASP A 30 2.17 13.63 -20.80
N LYS A 31 2.01 12.99 -21.96
CA LYS A 31 1.81 13.68 -23.26
C LYS A 31 0.58 14.58 -23.29
N ILE A 32 -0.52 14.20 -22.63
CA ILE A 32 -1.73 15.03 -22.53
C ILE A 32 -1.64 16.10 -21.42
N GLY A 33 -0.51 16.21 -20.73
CA GLY A 33 -0.27 17.16 -19.65
C GLY A 33 -1.06 16.86 -18.37
N ALA A 34 -1.57 15.63 -18.19
CA ALA A 34 -2.31 15.26 -16.99
C ALA A 34 -1.44 15.32 -15.74
N SER A 35 -0.14 15.04 -15.86
CA SER A 35 0.82 15.14 -14.75
C SER A 35 0.89 16.55 -14.15
N SER A 36 0.78 17.59 -14.98
CA SER A 36 0.75 18.99 -14.50
C SER A 36 -0.60 19.34 -13.87
N LYS A 37 -1.72 18.85 -14.44
CA LYS A 37 -3.06 19.08 -13.90
C LYS A 37 -3.26 18.46 -12.52
N TYR A 38 -2.77 17.23 -12.30
CA TYR A 38 -2.84 16.58 -10.99
C TYR A 38 -1.96 17.29 -9.95
N LYS A 39 -0.73 17.67 -10.29
CA LYS A 39 0.14 18.48 -9.39
C LYS A 39 -0.47 19.83 -9.02
N LEU A 40 -1.23 20.45 -9.93
CA LEU A 40 -1.96 21.69 -9.66
C LEU A 40 -3.14 21.46 -8.72
N LEU A 41 -3.86 20.34 -8.87
CA LEU A 41 -4.96 19.95 -7.99
C LEU A 41 -4.48 19.68 -6.55
N GLU A 42 -3.35 19.00 -6.41
CA GLU A 42 -2.69 18.68 -5.14
C GLU A 42 -2.17 19.96 -4.44
N ARG A 43 -1.65 20.92 -5.21
CA ARG A 43 -1.31 22.27 -4.71
C ARG A 43 -2.54 23.07 -4.26
N GLN A 44 -3.69 22.92 -4.90
CA GLN A 44 -4.91 23.61 -4.48
C GLN A 44 -5.46 23.06 -3.15
N GLN A 45 -5.36 21.75 -2.92
CA GLN A 45 -5.77 21.14 -1.65
C GLN A 45 -4.89 21.61 -0.48
N SER A 46 -3.56 21.64 -0.67
CA SER A 46 -2.61 22.14 0.35
C SER A 46 -2.73 23.65 0.62
N ALA A 47 -3.10 24.45 -0.38
CA ALA A 47 -3.37 25.88 -0.17
C ALA A 47 -4.52 26.12 0.81
N GLY A 48 -5.57 25.27 0.78
CA GLY A 48 -6.70 25.36 1.71
C GLY A 48 -6.29 25.25 3.18
N GLU A 49 -5.33 24.38 3.49
CA GLU A 49 -4.81 24.21 4.85
C GLU A 49 -4.08 25.46 5.36
N ILE A 50 -3.33 26.14 4.48
CA ILE A 50 -2.62 27.39 4.81
C ILE A 50 -3.61 28.51 5.15
N TYR A 51 -4.70 28.64 4.37
CA TYR A 51 -5.74 29.63 4.66
C TYR A 51 -6.43 29.34 6.00
N ILE A 52 -6.73 28.08 6.30
CA ILE A 52 -7.38 27.70 7.56
C ILE A 52 -6.46 27.99 8.76
N LEU A 53 -5.16 27.69 8.65
CA LEU A 53 -4.19 27.99 9.68
C LEU A 53 -4.02 29.51 9.89
N PHE A 54 -4.01 30.27 8.81
CA PHE A 54 -4.00 31.74 8.86
C PHE A 54 -5.27 32.29 9.55
N PHE A 55 -6.46 31.77 9.21
CA PHE A 55 -7.72 32.17 9.85
C PHE A 55 -7.75 31.83 11.35
N MET A 56 -7.22 30.67 11.75
CA MET A 56 -7.09 30.31 13.17
C MET A 56 -6.15 31.28 13.91
N LEU A 57 -4.99 31.61 13.33
CA LEU A 57 -4.04 32.54 13.92
C LEU A 57 -4.66 33.95 14.04
N TRP A 58 -5.32 34.42 12.98
CA TRP A 58 -5.98 35.72 12.97
C TRP A 58 -7.13 35.79 13.97
N GLY A 59 -7.95 34.73 14.05
CA GLY A 59 -9.02 34.59 15.04
C GLY A 59 -8.48 34.60 16.46
N PHE A 60 -7.35 33.94 16.72
CA PHE A 60 -6.69 33.95 18.02
C PHE A 60 -6.20 35.34 18.42
N ILE A 61 -5.57 36.08 17.50
CA ILE A 61 -5.16 37.47 17.72
C ILE A 61 -6.38 38.34 18.04
N GLY A 62 -7.48 38.18 17.29
CA GLY A 62 -8.74 38.87 17.53
C GLY A 62 -9.36 38.55 18.91
N LEU A 63 -9.30 37.28 19.33
CA LEU A 63 -9.77 36.85 20.65
C LEU A 63 -8.96 37.49 21.77
N VAL A 64 -7.62 37.50 21.65
CA VAL A 64 -6.73 38.15 22.63
C VAL A 64 -7.04 39.64 22.73
N LEU A 65 -7.28 40.31 21.61
CA LEU A 65 -7.65 41.74 21.58
C LEU A 65 -9.00 41.99 22.29
N LEU A 66 -10.01 41.15 22.02
CA LEU A 66 -11.31 41.25 22.68
C LEU A 66 -11.23 41.02 24.19
N LEU A 67 -10.41 40.05 24.61
CA LEU A 67 -10.16 39.79 26.04
C LEU A 67 -9.43 40.96 26.71
N TYR A 68 -8.45 41.55 26.02
CA TYR A 68 -7.75 42.75 26.50
C TYR A 68 -8.69 43.94 26.67
N LEU A 69 -9.55 44.19 25.67
CA LEU A 69 -10.57 45.25 25.72
C LEU A 69 -11.56 45.01 26.86
N LYS A 70 -12.02 43.77 27.05
CA LYS A 70 -12.89 43.41 28.16
C LYS A 70 -12.19 43.60 29.51
N TYR A 71 -10.93 43.21 29.64
CA TYR A 71 -10.20 43.34 30.91
C TYR A 71 -9.92 44.80 31.27
N LYS A 72 -9.50 45.62 30.29
CA LYS A 72 -9.04 46.99 30.54
C LYS A 72 -10.14 48.05 30.45
N TYR A 73 -11.18 47.82 29.66
CA TYR A 73 -12.19 48.83 29.33
C TYR A 73 -13.63 48.35 29.55
N ALA A 74 -13.85 47.26 30.31
CA ALA A 74 -15.20 46.74 30.60
C ALA A 74 -16.16 47.80 31.16
N GLU A 75 -15.67 48.72 32.00
CA GLU A 75 -16.49 49.75 32.64
C GLU A 75 -16.85 50.92 31.69
N VAL A 76 -16.09 51.09 30.60
CA VAL A 76 -16.23 52.20 29.65
C VAL A 76 -17.08 51.79 28.44
N LEU A 77 -17.16 50.49 28.15
CA LEU A 77 -17.87 49.99 26.98
C LEU A 77 -19.39 49.90 27.23
N PRO A 78 -20.22 50.51 26.37
CA PRO A 78 -21.68 50.53 26.55
C PRO A 78 -22.37 49.20 26.19
N PHE A 79 -21.61 48.15 25.84
CA PHE A 79 -22.14 46.85 25.41
C PHE A 79 -21.27 45.69 25.92
N SER A 80 -21.88 44.52 26.11
CA SER A 80 -21.18 43.31 26.53
C SER A 80 -20.36 42.72 25.37
N LEU A 81 -19.06 42.55 25.58
CA LEU A 81 -18.16 41.87 24.65
C LEU A 81 -18.28 40.34 24.68
N THR A 82 -19.02 39.80 25.66
CA THR A 82 -19.11 38.35 25.93
C THR A 82 -19.68 37.52 24.76
N PRO A 83 -20.73 37.96 24.03
CA PRO A 83 -21.23 37.23 22.85
C PRO A 83 -20.19 37.12 21.73
N TYR A 84 -19.39 38.17 21.53
CA TYR A 84 -18.34 38.21 20.50
C TYR A 84 -17.16 37.30 20.83
N ILE A 85 -16.78 37.25 22.11
CA ILE A 85 -15.76 36.32 22.62
C ILE A 85 -16.24 34.87 22.40
N LEU A 86 -17.49 34.56 22.74
CA LEU A 86 -18.06 33.22 22.54
C LEU A 86 -18.08 32.83 21.05
N LEU A 87 -18.49 33.76 20.18
CA LEU A 87 -18.54 33.53 18.73
C LEU A 87 -17.14 33.29 18.15
N MET A 88 -16.13 34.06 18.59
CA MET A 88 -14.73 33.84 18.19
C MET A 88 -14.19 32.49 18.66
N VAL A 89 -14.51 32.07 19.89
CA VAL A 89 -14.11 30.75 20.41
C VAL A 89 -14.70 29.64 19.56
N ILE A 90 -15.99 29.73 19.19
CA ILE A 90 -16.64 28.76 18.30
C ILE A 90 -15.97 28.74 16.93
N LEU A 91 -15.68 29.91 16.33
CA LEU A 91 -15.01 30.01 15.03
C LEU A 91 -13.63 29.38 14.99
N ILE A 92 -12.86 29.46 16.09
CA ILE A 92 -11.54 28.83 16.19
C ILE A 92 -11.67 27.32 16.43
N LEU A 93 -12.63 26.91 17.26
CA LEU A 93 -12.82 25.50 17.61
C LEU A 93 -13.38 24.66 16.47
N LEU A 94 -14.24 25.23 15.61
CA LEU A 94 -14.86 24.51 14.50
C LEU A 94 -13.85 23.84 13.54
N PRO A 95 -12.86 24.58 12.97
CA PRO A 95 -11.81 23.96 12.17
C PRO A 95 -10.89 23.07 13.00
N ALA A 96 -10.57 23.43 14.25
CA ALA A 96 -9.74 22.59 15.11
C ALA A 96 -10.37 21.20 15.36
N VAL A 97 -11.68 21.15 15.60
CA VAL A 97 -12.43 19.89 15.75
C VAL A 97 -12.50 19.15 14.42
N TYR A 98 -12.75 19.84 13.30
CA TYR A 98 -12.75 19.23 11.97
C TYR A 98 -11.40 18.56 11.63
N TYR A 99 -10.28 19.19 11.94
CA TYR A 99 -8.94 18.65 11.73
C TYR A 99 -8.49 17.63 12.80
N ALA A 100 -9.07 17.68 14.00
CA ALA A 100 -8.78 16.71 15.07
C ALA A 100 -9.53 15.39 14.89
N ILE A 101 -10.62 15.36 14.13
CA ILE A 101 -11.29 14.11 13.76
C ILE A 101 -10.35 13.37 12.78
N PRO A 102 -9.89 12.14 13.09
CA PRO A 102 -8.91 11.41 12.29
C PRO A 102 -9.48 10.88 10.95
N SER A 103 -10.53 11.49 10.42
CA SER A 103 -11.08 11.24 9.09
C SER A 103 -10.21 11.86 7.99
N ARG A 104 -8.89 11.78 8.13
CA ARG A 104 -8.00 11.87 6.98
C ARG A 104 -8.33 10.68 6.11
N LYS A 105 -9.22 10.88 5.14
CA LYS A 105 -9.23 10.05 3.95
C LYS A 105 -7.77 10.02 3.49
N PRO A 106 -7.17 8.83 3.25
CA PRO A 106 -5.86 8.77 2.63
C PRO A 106 -5.92 9.69 1.41
N GLU A 107 -4.88 10.51 1.20
CA GLU A 107 -4.71 11.30 -0.03
C GLU A 107 -5.23 10.45 -1.19
N GLU A 108 -6.26 10.92 -1.88
CA GLU A 108 -6.88 10.13 -2.95
C GLU A 108 -5.76 9.82 -3.94
N GLU A 109 -5.28 8.56 -3.96
CA GLU A 109 -4.17 8.14 -4.81
C GLU A 109 -4.50 8.59 -6.23
N THR A 110 -3.69 9.49 -6.79
CA THR A 110 -3.96 9.95 -8.15
C THR A 110 -3.86 8.75 -9.09
N PRO A 111 -4.57 8.76 -10.24
CA PRO A 111 -4.43 7.68 -11.21
C PRO A 111 -2.97 7.45 -11.65
N MET A 112 -2.12 8.49 -11.62
CA MET A 112 -0.69 8.37 -11.87
C MET A 112 0.04 7.64 -10.74
N ASP A 113 -0.21 8.01 -9.49
CA ASP A 113 0.44 7.38 -8.33
C ASP A 113 0.06 5.90 -8.22
N TYR A 114 -1.20 5.58 -8.49
CA TYR A 114 -1.68 4.20 -8.57
C TYR A 114 -0.91 3.40 -9.63
N LEU A 115 -0.78 3.93 -10.84
CA LEU A 115 -0.05 3.27 -11.94
C LEU A 115 1.44 3.10 -11.61
N ASN A 116 2.10 4.16 -11.14
CA ASN A 116 3.50 4.13 -10.73
C ASN A 116 3.75 3.11 -9.61
N LYS A 117 2.89 3.08 -8.59
CA LYS A 117 2.95 2.12 -7.49
C LYS A 117 2.82 0.69 -8.02
N ARG A 118 1.87 0.44 -8.90
CA ARG A 118 1.62 -0.89 -9.48
C ARG A 118 2.79 -1.37 -10.34
N GLU A 119 3.36 -0.51 -11.17
CA GLU A 119 4.56 -0.79 -11.96
C GLU A 119 5.74 -1.18 -11.06
N ARG A 120 6.01 -0.35 -10.03
CA ARG A 120 7.10 -0.60 -9.08
C ARG A 120 6.95 -1.94 -8.36
N MET A 121 5.73 -2.28 -7.91
CA MET A 121 5.46 -3.55 -7.23
C MET A 121 5.63 -4.74 -8.18
N ALA A 122 5.21 -4.63 -9.44
CA ALA A 122 5.40 -5.68 -10.43
C ALA A 122 6.88 -5.94 -10.70
N ARG A 123 7.67 -4.88 -10.91
CA ARG A 123 9.13 -4.99 -11.08
C ARG A 123 9.80 -5.61 -9.85
N LEU A 124 9.37 -5.21 -8.65
CA LEU A 124 9.86 -5.77 -7.39
C LEU A 124 9.63 -7.28 -7.31
N LEU A 125 8.39 -7.74 -7.56
CA LEU A 125 8.04 -9.17 -7.52
C LEU A 125 8.78 -9.99 -8.59
N ILE A 126 8.91 -9.48 -9.82
CA ILE A 126 9.67 -10.17 -10.86
C ILE A 126 11.12 -10.38 -10.42
N ASN A 127 11.79 -9.30 -9.97
CA ASN A 127 13.22 -9.32 -9.73
C ASN A 127 13.62 -9.93 -8.38
N ARG A 128 12.79 -9.77 -7.35
CA ARG A 128 13.12 -10.24 -5.99
C ARG A 128 12.40 -11.53 -5.58
N PHE A 129 11.34 -11.93 -6.28
CA PHE A 129 10.63 -13.18 -5.97
C PHE A 129 10.68 -14.18 -7.14
N TYR A 130 10.08 -13.87 -8.28
CA TYR A 130 9.88 -14.85 -9.35
C TYR A 130 11.15 -15.31 -10.04
N LYS A 131 12.05 -14.39 -10.45
CA LYS A 131 13.34 -14.76 -11.04
C LYS A 131 14.21 -15.56 -10.04
N PRO A 132 14.41 -15.10 -8.79
CA PRO A 132 15.10 -15.89 -7.78
C PRO A 132 14.47 -17.25 -7.51
N LEU A 133 13.14 -17.35 -7.46
CA LEU A 133 12.41 -18.60 -7.24
C LEU A 133 12.66 -19.60 -8.36
N ARG A 134 12.59 -19.14 -9.61
CA ARG A 134 12.89 -19.96 -10.79
C ARG A 134 14.30 -20.53 -10.71
N GLU A 135 15.29 -19.69 -10.45
CA GLU A 135 16.69 -20.11 -10.34
C GLU A 135 16.92 -21.07 -9.18
N ALA A 136 16.29 -20.82 -8.03
CA ALA A 136 16.45 -21.65 -6.84
C ALA A 136 15.83 -23.04 -7.05
N LEU A 137 14.66 -23.13 -7.69
CA LEU A 137 14.05 -24.40 -8.07
C LEU A 137 14.85 -25.16 -9.13
N GLU A 138 15.44 -24.45 -10.10
CA GLU A 138 16.27 -25.07 -11.14
C GLU A 138 17.57 -25.65 -10.59
N LYS A 139 18.19 -24.97 -9.61
CA LYS A 139 19.44 -25.39 -8.96
C LYS A 139 19.24 -26.29 -7.73
N ASN A 140 17.99 -26.55 -7.32
CA ASN A 140 17.67 -27.16 -6.02
C ASN A 140 18.35 -26.46 -4.84
N ASP A 141 18.43 -25.12 -4.89
CA ASP A 141 19.05 -24.29 -3.87
C ASP A 141 18.08 -24.07 -2.70
N ASN A 142 18.12 -24.98 -1.74
CA ASN A 142 17.26 -24.94 -0.55
C ASN A 142 17.51 -23.69 0.31
N VAL A 143 18.73 -23.15 0.33
CA VAL A 143 19.06 -21.96 1.12
C VAL A 143 18.35 -20.75 0.52
N LYS A 144 18.48 -20.56 -0.80
CA LYS A 144 17.82 -19.47 -1.52
C LYS A 144 16.29 -19.59 -1.46
N LEU A 145 15.74 -20.80 -1.52
CA LEU A 145 14.29 -21.02 -1.34
C LEU A 145 13.81 -20.61 0.06
N LYS A 146 14.60 -20.88 1.10
CA LYS A 146 14.29 -20.46 2.46
C LYS A 146 14.33 -18.94 2.60
N GLU A 147 15.36 -18.30 2.06
CA GLU A 147 15.46 -16.84 2.05
C GLU A 147 14.27 -16.19 1.32
N LEU A 148 13.80 -16.80 0.24
CA LEU A 148 12.61 -16.32 -0.48
C LEU A 148 11.32 -16.50 0.33
N ALA A 149 11.19 -17.59 1.08
CA ALA A 149 10.07 -17.80 2.00
C ALA A 149 10.06 -16.75 3.12
N ASP A 150 11.22 -16.49 3.73
CA ASP A 150 11.37 -15.46 4.75
C ASP A 150 11.03 -14.07 4.16
N SER A 151 11.56 -13.77 2.98
CA SER A 151 11.41 -12.46 2.32
C SER A 151 10.00 -12.17 1.81
N ILE A 152 9.26 -13.17 1.32
CA ILE A 152 7.87 -12.97 0.86
C ILE A 152 6.91 -12.87 2.04
N SER A 153 7.26 -13.39 3.22
CA SER A 153 6.37 -13.40 4.38
C SER A 153 6.08 -12.01 4.95
N MET A 154 7.01 -11.05 4.78
CA MET A 154 6.94 -9.70 5.37
C MET A 154 7.59 -8.63 4.48
N GLY A 155 7.42 -7.36 4.85
CA GLY A 155 8.11 -6.23 4.21
C GLY A 155 7.54 -5.83 2.83
N GLU A 156 8.42 -5.33 1.96
CA GLU A 156 8.02 -4.78 0.65
C GLU A 156 7.47 -5.85 -0.30
N LEU A 157 8.03 -7.07 -0.27
CA LEU A 157 7.57 -8.17 -1.13
C LEU A 157 6.18 -8.66 -0.74
N ALA A 158 5.89 -8.74 0.56
CA ALA A 158 4.55 -9.06 1.04
C ALA A 158 3.52 -8.04 0.54
N ARG A 159 3.84 -6.74 0.68
CA ARG A 159 2.98 -5.67 0.16
C ARG A 159 2.79 -5.76 -1.35
N ALA A 160 3.85 -6.04 -2.10
CA ALA A 160 3.77 -6.18 -3.55
C ALA A 160 2.87 -7.36 -3.96
N ALA A 161 2.95 -8.49 -3.26
CA ALA A 161 2.10 -9.66 -3.51
C ALA A 161 0.62 -9.39 -3.21
N GLU A 162 0.31 -8.64 -2.15
CA GLU A 162 -1.06 -8.23 -1.82
C GLU A 162 -1.60 -7.22 -2.83
N GLU A 163 -0.83 -6.17 -3.15
CA GLU A 163 -1.24 -5.10 -4.07
C GLU A 163 -1.51 -5.61 -5.49
N LEU A 164 -0.71 -6.57 -5.96
CA LEU A 164 -0.90 -7.22 -7.28
C LEU A 164 -1.85 -8.42 -7.23
N ASN A 165 -2.42 -8.74 -6.07
CA ASN A 165 -3.35 -9.85 -5.88
C ASN A 165 -2.77 -11.22 -6.28
N GLU A 166 -1.47 -11.42 -6.04
CA GLU A 166 -0.76 -12.68 -6.28
C GLU A 166 -1.16 -13.79 -5.29
N GLY A 167 -1.69 -13.39 -4.15
CA GLY A 167 -2.11 -14.29 -3.07
C GLY A 167 -1.75 -13.73 -1.69
N ASN A 168 -2.08 -14.48 -0.64
CA ASN A 168 -1.66 -14.14 0.71
C ASN A 168 -0.15 -14.43 0.87
N PRO A 169 0.69 -13.45 1.27
CA PRO A 169 2.13 -13.64 1.35
C PRO A 169 2.57 -14.70 2.35
N LYS A 170 1.86 -14.83 3.48
CA LYS A 170 2.12 -15.88 4.48
C LYS A 170 1.81 -17.27 3.93
N ALA A 171 0.73 -17.41 3.16
CA ALA A 171 0.42 -18.67 2.49
C ALA A 171 1.48 -19.01 1.43
N MET A 172 1.98 -18.01 0.70
CA MET A 172 3.07 -18.20 -0.27
C MET A 172 4.38 -18.65 0.42
N ALA A 173 4.75 -18.02 1.54
CA ALA A 173 5.90 -18.44 2.35
C ALA A 173 5.71 -19.86 2.88
N TYR A 174 4.52 -20.17 3.41
CA TYR A 174 4.17 -21.50 3.90
C TYR A 174 4.34 -22.57 2.82
N ALA A 175 3.88 -22.32 1.59
CA ALA A 175 4.07 -23.23 0.47
C ALA A 175 5.55 -23.56 0.21
N LEU A 176 6.43 -22.56 0.32
CA LEU A 176 7.87 -22.74 0.15
C LEU A 176 8.49 -23.53 1.31
N TYR A 177 8.07 -23.29 2.55
CA TYR A 177 8.52 -24.10 3.68
C TYR A 177 8.06 -25.55 3.58
N ILE A 178 6.83 -25.79 3.14
CA ILE A 178 6.32 -27.15 2.88
C ILE A 178 7.20 -27.84 1.82
N TYR A 179 7.58 -27.14 0.75
CA TYR A 179 8.46 -27.68 -0.27
C TYR A 179 9.89 -27.98 0.24
N LEU A 180 10.39 -27.16 1.16
CA LEU A 180 11.68 -27.40 1.82
C LEU A 180 11.63 -28.59 2.77
N ALA A 181 10.51 -28.78 3.47
CA ALA A 181 10.27 -29.88 4.41
C ALA A 181 9.57 -31.09 3.76
N ARG A 182 9.65 -31.23 2.43
CA ARG A 182 8.92 -32.26 1.64
C ARG A 182 9.15 -33.71 2.07
N ASP A 183 10.26 -33.99 2.75
CA ASP A 183 10.60 -35.34 3.21
C ASP A 183 9.99 -35.69 4.57
N THR A 184 9.50 -34.69 5.32
CA THR A 184 8.97 -34.85 6.70
C THR A 184 7.49 -34.50 6.84
N VAL A 185 6.93 -33.76 5.88
CA VAL A 185 5.55 -33.25 5.90
C VAL A 185 4.56 -34.33 5.42
N SER A 186 3.39 -34.41 6.05
CA SER A 186 2.34 -35.36 5.68
C SER A 186 1.59 -34.93 4.40
N SER A 187 1.00 -35.90 3.69
CA SER A 187 0.18 -35.59 2.51
C SER A 187 -1.04 -34.72 2.83
N GLU A 188 -1.54 -34.78 4.08
CA GLU A 188 -2.66 -33.97 4.58
C GLU A 188 -2.25 -32.50 4.71
N GLU A 189 -1.08 -32.22 5.31
CA GLU A 189 -0.53 -30.86 5.41
C GLU A 189 -0.29 -30.22 4.04
N ILE A 190 0.15 -31.03 3.04
CA ILE A 190 0.30 -30.56 1.65
C ILE A 190 -1.06 -30.18 1.05
N GLN A 191 -2.13 -30.93 1.33
CA GLN A 191 -3.49 -30.61 0.86
C GLN A 191 -4.03 -29.34 1.50
N GLU A 192 -3.82 -29.14 2.79
CA GLU A 192 -4.21 -27.91 3.48
C GLU A 192 -3.47 -26.69 2.89
N ALA A 193 -2.17 -26.81 2.66
CA ALA A 193 -1.38 -25.75 2.03
C ALA A 193 -1.90 -25.42 0.62
N LEU A 194 -2.26 -26.43 -0.19
CA LEU A 194 -2.85 -26.26 -1.52
C LEU A 194 -4.17 -25.48 -1.50
N ALA A 195 -4.98 -25.64 -0.46
CA ALA A 195 -6.25 -24.92 -0.31
C ALA A 195 -6.03 -23.42 0.00
N LEU A 196 -4.97 -23.08 0.74
CA LEU A 196 -4.67 -21.71 1.17
C LEU A 196 -3.96 -20.88 0.10
N VAL A 197 -3.07 -21.51 -0.68
CA VAL A 197 -2.21 -20.80 -1.63
C VAL A 197 -3.01 -20.42 -2.86
N LYS A 198 -3.25 -19.14 -3.14
CA LYS A 198 -3.90 -18.71 -4.40
C LYS A 198 -2.93 -18.72 -5.61
N ASN A 199 -1.65 -18.51 -5.35
CA ASN A 199 -0.62 -18.34 -6.37
C ASN A 199 -0.45 -19.62 -7.22
N LYS A 200 -0.66 -19.51 -8.54
CA LYS A 200 -0.70 -20.67 -9.44
C LYS A 200 0.64 -21.43 -9.56
N PRO A 201 1.81 -20.76 -9.73
CA PRO A 201 3.10 -21.42 -9.65
C PRO A 201 3.32 -22.25 -8.38
N LEU A 202 3.01 -21.69 -7.21
CA LEU A 202 3.18 -22.38 -5.93
C LEU A 202 2.15 -23.51 -5.73
N LYS A 203 0.90 -23.35 -6.21
CA LYS A 203 -0.06 -24.46 -6.27
C LYS A 203 0.49 -25.63 -7.08
N LEU A 204 1.05 -25.36 -8.26
CA LEU A 204 1.64 -26.40 -9.10
C LEU A 204 2.81 -27.08 -8.37
N LEU A 205 3.67 -26.32 -7.70
CA LEU A 205 4.77 -26.85 -6.90
C LEU A 205 4.28 -27.83 -5.83
N LEU A 206 3.30 -27.46 -5.02
CA LEU A 206 2.73 -28.34 -4.01
C LEU A 206 2.02 -29.56 -4.63
N SER A 207 1.34 -29.38 -5.75
CA SER A 207 0.67 -30.50 -6.45
C SER A 207 1.68 -31.54 -6.98
N THR A 208 2.88 -31.10 -7.37
CA THR A 208 3.95 -32.04 -7.78
C THR A 208 4.45 -32.87 -6.60
N LEU A 209 4.57 -32.27 -5.41
CA LEU A 209 4.92 -33.02 -4.20
C LEU A 209 3.86 -34.06 -3.83
N LEU A 210 2.57 -33.69 -3.92
CA LEU A 210 1.47 -34.60 -3.61
C LEU A 210 1.52 -35.84 -4.52
N LYS A 211 1.72 -35.65 -5.84
CA LYS A 211 1.84 -36.76 -6.80
C LYS A 211 3.02 -37.69 -6.49
N GLU A 212 4.16 -37.11 -6.11
CA GLU A 212 5.35 -37.89 -5.73
C GLU A 212 5.12 -38.68 -4.43
N SER A 213 4.41 -38.10 -3.46
CA SER A 213 4.03 -38.78 -2.20
C SER A 213 3.09 -39.96 -2.44
N SER A 214 2.11 -39.82 -3.34
CA SER A 214 1.17 -40.89 -3.69
C SER A 214 1.80 -42.00 -4.53
N SER A 215 2.92 -41.74 -5.21
CA SER A 215 3.66 -42.76 -5.97
C SER A 215 4.63 -43.60 -5.13
N LYS A 216 4.89 -43.21 -3.87
CA LYS A 216 5.78 -43.91 -2.93
C LYS A 216 5.04 -44.82 -1.95
N GLN A 217 3.71 -44.80 -1.96
CA GLN A 217 2.84 -45.78 -1.28
C GLN A 217 2.48 -46.91 -2.23
#